data_AF-A0A2W7AGV4-F1
#
_entry.id   AF-A0A2W7AGV4-F1
#
_cell.length_a   1.000
_cell.length_b   1.000
_cell.length_c   1.000
_cell.angle_alpha   90.00
_cell.angle_beta   90.00
_cell.angle_gamma   90.00
#
_symmetry.space_group_name_H-M   'P 1'
#
loop_
_entity.id
_entity.type
_entity.pdbx_description
1 polymer ?
#
loop_
_entity_poly.entity_id
_entity_poly.type
_entity_poly.pdbx_seq_one_letter_code
_entity_poly.pdbx_strand_id
1 'polypeptide(L)' 'MECDARGQNPQTEVCLAKSLQGFPTWEINGELYPGVQPLQRLADLSGYTGPTNFRNEDG' A
#
# COMPACT_ATOMS: atom_id res chain seq x y z
N MET A 1 4.70 -2.46 6.93
CA MET A 1 5.93 -3.23 6.72
C MET A 1 6.97 -2.25 6.24
N GLU A 2 8.11 -2.16 6.91
CA GLU A 2 9.20 -1.28 6.47
C GLU A 2 10.22 -2.10 5.68
N CYS A 3 10.57 -1.65 4.48
CA CYS A 3 11.42 -2.40 3.56
C CYS A 3 12.81 -1.78 3.37
N ASP A 4 13.04 -0.53 3.81
CA ASP A 4 14.38 0.03 3.85
C ASP A 4 15.15 -0.59 5.01
N ALA A 5 16.31 -1.19 4.75
CA ALA A 5 17.20 -1.75 5.78
C ALA A 5 17.66 -0.72 6.83
N ARG A 6 17.55 0.57 6.50
CA ARG A 6 17.88 1.71 7.37
C ARG A 6 16.63 2.34 7.98
N GLY A 7 15.44 1.84 7.65
CA GLY A 7 14.16 2.29 8.20
C GLY A 7 13.96 1.85 9.65
N GLN A 8 12.94 2.41 10.28
CA GLN A 8 12.60 2.04 11.66
C GLN A 8 11.95 0.66 11.69
N ASN A 9 12.53 -0.28 12.45
CA ASN A 9 12.06 -1.67 12.56
C ASN A 9 11.93 -2.37 11.18
N PRO A 10 13.05 -2.53 10.45
CA PRO A 10 13.04 -3.02 9.08
C PRO A 10 12.63 -4.49 9.01
N GLN A 11 11.80 -4.82 8.03
CA GLN A 11 11.28 -6.17 7.74
C GLN A 11 11.69 -6.60 6.33
N THR A 12 12.96 -6.38 6.00
CA THR A 12 13.55 -6.61 4.68
C THR A 12 13.35 -8.04 4.17
N GLU A 13 13.45 -9.05 5.06
CA GLU A 13 13.19 -10.46 4.70
C GLU A 13 11.77 -10.68 4.19
N VAL A 14 10.77 -10.02 4.80
CA VAL A 14 9.38 -10.16 4.37
C VAL A 14 9.17 -9.50 3.01
N CYS A 15 9.85 -8.38 2.75
CA CYS A 15 9.82 -7.69 1.46
C CYS A 15 10.48 -8.52 0.35
N LEU A 16 11.63 -9.16 0.64
CA LEU A 16 12.33 -10.04 -0.29
C LEU A 16 11.52 -11.30 -0.61
N ALA A 17 10.88 -11.90 0.40
CA ALA A 17 10.04 -13.08 0.23
C ALA A 17 8.80 -12.83 -0.63
N LYS A 18 8.30 -11.59 -0.68
CA LYS A 18 7.12 -11.20 -1.46
C LYS A 18 7.43 -10.83 -2.93
N SER A 19 8.69 -10.90 -3.36
CA SER A 19 9.13 -10.57 -4.73
C SER A 19 8.55 -9.24 -5.25
N LEU A 20 8.59 -8.21 -4.39
CA LEU A 20 8.09 -6.88 -4.73
C LEU A 20 8.83 -6.32 -5.96
N GLN A 21 8.09 -5.76 -6.92
CA GLN A 21 8.66 -5.18 -8.14
C GLN A 21 9.15 -3.73 -7.94
N GLY A 22 8.76 -3.09 -6.85
CA GLY A 22 9.14 -1.71 -6.52
C GLY A 22 8.33 -1.12 -5.37
N PHE A 23 8.64 0.11 -4.97
CA PHE A 23 7.95 0.84 -3.90
C PHE A 23 7.23 2.10 -4.43
N PRO A 24 6.07 2.47 -3.85
CA PRO A 24 5.28 1.65 -2.92
C PRO A 24 4.65 0.44 -3.62
N THR A 25 4.27 -0.60 -2.87
CA THR A 25 3.41 -1.69 -3.32
C THR A 25 2.33 -1.92 -2.26
N TRP A 26 1.08 -2.08 -2.70
CA TRP A 26 -0.05 -2.38 -1.83
C TRP A 26 -0.37 -3.87 -1.87
N GLU A 27 -0.59 -4.49 -0.72
CA GLU A 27 -1.13 -5.86 -0.62
C GLU A 27 -2.57 -5.78 -0.12
N ILE A 28 -3.53 -6.15 -0.96
CA ILE A 28 -4.96 -6.07 -0.65
C ILE A 28 -5.58 -7.41 -1.03
N ASN A 29 -6.25 -8.07 -0.08
CA ASN A 29 -6.86 -9.39 -0.27
C ASN A 29 -5.91 -10.47 -0.82
N GLY A 30 -4.61 -10.37 -0.48
CA GLY A 30 -3.56 -11.30 -0.92
C GLY A 30 -2.99 -11.02 -2.32
N GLU A 31 -3.47 -9.99 -3.01
CA GLU A 31 -2.94 -9.56 -4.30
C GLU A 31 -2.02 -8.33 -4.15
N LEU A 32 -0.98 -8.28 -4.99
CA LEU A 32 0.01 -7.21 -4.99
C LEU A 32 -0.27 -6.18 -6.10
N TYR A 33 -0.34 -4.91 -5.70
CA TYR A 33 -0.58 -3.76 -6.58
C TYR A 33 0.60 -2.79 -6.52
N PRO A 34 1.55 -2.86 -7.46
CA PRO A 34 2.74 -2.01 -7.46
C PRO A 34 2.42 -0.57 -7.86
N GLY A 35 3.17 0.37 -7.29
CA GLY A 35 3.08 1.80 -7.57
C GLY A 35 2.05 2.55 -6.72
N VAL A 36 2.06 3.88 -6.84
CA VAL A 36 1.08 4.77 -6.21
C VAL A 36 -0.29 4.50 -6.82
N GLN A 37 -1.32 4.34 -5.97
CA GLN A 37 -2.69 4.09 -6.39
C GLN A 37 -3.59 5.28 -6.00
N PRO A 38 -4.56 5.69 -6.84
CA PRO A 38 -5.59 6.65 -6.45
C PRO A 38 -6.44 6.12 -5.28
N LEU A 39 -6.88 6.99 -4.38
CA LEU A 39 -7.70 6.60 -3.23
C LEU A 39 -9.00 5.88 -3.63
N GLN A 40 -9.63 6.30 -4.72
CA GLN A 40 -10.80 5.61 -5.28
C GLN A 40 -10.50 4.15 -5.63
N ARG A 41 -9.35 3.90 -6.28
CA ARG A 41 -8.96 2.53 -6.63
C ARG A 41 -8.68 1.68 -5.39
N LEU A 42 -8.04 2.25 -4.38
CA LEU A 42 -7.80 1.56 -3.11
C LEU A 42 -9.12 1.24 -2.39
N ALA A 43 -10.11 2.13 -2.47
CA ALA A 43 -11.44 1.90 -1.91
C ALA A 43 -12.14 0.71 -2.59
N ASP A 44 -12.12 0.68 -3.93
CA ASP A 44 -12.72 -0.41 -4.72
C ASP A 44 -12.04 -1.76 -4.40
N LEU A 45 -10.70 -1.79 -4.37
CA LEU A 45 -9.92 -3.00 -4.10
C LEU A 45 -10.13 -3.55 -2.68
N SER A 46 -10.29 -2.66 -1.70
CA SER A 46 -10.45 -3.05 -0.29
C SER A 46 -11.89 -3.37 0.11
N GLY A 47 -12.85 -3.14 -0.79
CA GLY A 47 -14.28 -3.27 -0.46
C GLY A 47 -14.75 -2.18 0.51
N TYR A 48 -14.10 -1.03 0.53
CA TYR A 48 -14.47 0.09 1.38
C TYR A 48 -15.86 0.62 0.99
N THR A 49 -16.77 0.67 1.95
CA THR A 49 -18.18 1.07 1.75
C THR A 49 -18.49 2.48 2.24
N GLY A 50 -17.48 3.24 2.65
CA GLY A 50 -17.67 4.61 3.12
C GLY A 50 -17.67 5.65 1.99
N PRO A 51 -17.68 6.94 2.33
CA PRO A 51 -17.66 8.01 1.34
C PRO A 51 -16.37 7.96 0.49
N THR A 52 -16.51 7.91 -0.83
CA THR A 52 -15.37 7.89 -1.76
C THR A 52 -15.06 9.26 -2.37
N ASN A 53 -15.76 10.31 -1.90
CA ASN A 53 -15.45 11.70 -2.19
C ASN A 53 -14.26 12.18 -1.35
N PHE A 54 -13.12 11.50 -1.49
CA PHE A 54 -11.91 11.80 -0.74
C PHE A 54 -11.51 13.26 -0.93
N ARG A 55 -11.42 13.99 0.17
CA ARG A 55 -10.83 15.33 0.24
C ARG A 55 -9.64 15.20 1.17
N ASN A 56 -8.51 15.74 0.76
CA ASN A 56 -7.48 16.08 1.72
C ASN A 56 -8.09 17.22 2.53
N GLU A 57 -8.48 16.96 3.78
CA GLU A 57 -8.85 18.02 4.71
C GLU A 57 -7.56 18.77 5.06
N ASP A 58 -7.14 19.65 4.14
CA ASP A 58 -6.11 20.63 4.43
C ASP A 58 -6.76 21.72 5.28
N GLY A 59 -6.37 21.75 6.56
CA GLY A 59 -6.73 22.72 7.59
C GLY A 59 -6.01 22.40 8.89
#